data_AF-A0A853GC71-F1
#
_entry.id   AF-A0A853GC71-F1
#
_cell.length_a   1.000
_cell.length_b   1.000
_cell.length_c   1.000
_cell.angle_alpha   90.00
_cell.angle_beta   90.00
_cell.angle_gamma   90.00
#
_symmetry.space_group_name_H-M   'P 1'
#
loop_
_entity.id
_entity.type
_entity.pdbx_description
1 polymer ?
#
loop_
_entity_poly.entity_id
_entity_poly.type
_entity_poly.pdbx_seq_one_letter_code
_entity_poly.pdbx_strand_id
1 'polypeptide(L)'
;MFDVGFWEFSLIGIITLIIVGPKRMPEIAKEIGAYIGKVKRFIINIQDDISDELEIEKLKKHLNSMDKKSNILEVLDDTKNTLNDIKNNIDQK
;
A
#
# COMPACT_ATOMS: atom_id res chain seq x y z
N MET A 1 -4.21 -2.20 16.90
CA MET A 1 -3.30 -3.19 17.53
C MET A 1 -2.25 -3.62 16.52
N PHE A 2 -1.29 -2.72 16.32
CA PHE A 2 0.00 -2.89 15.66
C PHE A 2 0.83 -1.72 16.18
N ASP A 3 1.16 -1.73 17.47
CA ASP A 3 2.09 -0.76 18.07
C ASP A 3 3.52 -1.16 17.68
N VAL A 4 3.79 -1.21 16.37
CA VAL A 4 5.12 -1.49 15.83
C VAL A 4 5.91 -0.19 15.91
N GLY A 5 6.59 0.02 17.03
CA GLY A 5 7.50 1.12 17.25
C GLY A 5 8.88 0.83 16.68
N PHE A 6 9.79 1.76 16.95
CA PHE A 6 11.20 1.61 16.58
C PHE A 6 11.83 0.35 17.19
N TRP A 7 11.38 -0.04 18.39
CA TRP A 7 11.91 -1.19 19.11
C TRP A 7 11.60 -2.52 18.42
N GLU A 8 10.36 -2.70 17.97
CA GLU A 8 9.91 -3.88 17.25
C GLU A 8 10.67 -4.05 15.93
N PHE A 9 10.86 -2.96 15.16
CA PHE A 9 11.67 -3.00 13.94
C PHE A 9 13.13 -3.37 14.23
N SER A 10 13.72 -2.82 15.30
CA SER A 10 15.08 -3.14 15.70
C SER A 10 15.23 -4.63 16.07
N LEU A 11 14.27 -5.17 16.82
CA LEU A 11 14.25 -6.58 17.19
C LEU A 11 14.13 -7.51 15.97
N ILE A 12 13.22 -7.19 15.03
CA ILE A 12 13.06 -7.93 13.78
C ILE A 12 14.36 -7.85 12.95
N GLY A 13 15.00 -6.68 12.91
CA GLY A 13 16.29 -6.48 12.25
C GLY A 13 17.37 -7.39 12.83
N ILE A 14 17.51 -7.44 14.15
CA ILE A 14 18.48 -8.31 14.84
C ILE A 14 18.22 -9.78 14.52
N ILE A 15 16.98 -10.25 14.64
CA ILE A 15 16.61 -11.64 14.32
C ILE A 15 16.94 -11.96 12.86
N THR A 16 16.60 -11.06 11.94
CA THR A 16 16.89 -11.21 10.50
C THR A 16 18.40 -11.30 10.25
N LEU A 17 19.19 -10.45 10.91
CA LEU A 17 20.65 -10.47 10.79
C LEU A 17 21.26 -11.78 11.32
N ILE A 18 20.66 -12.41 12.34
CA ILE A 18 21.13 -13.70 12.85
C ILE A 18 20.82 -14.83 11.85
N ILE A 19 19.60 -14.86 11.31
CA ILE A 19 19.14 -15.94 10.42
C ILE A 19 19.81 -15.84 9.04
N VAL A 20 19.78 -14.65 8.44
CA VAL A 20 20.27 -14.41 7.08
C VAL A 20 21.77 -14.11 7.09
N GLY A 21 22.27 -13.52 8.17
CA GLY A 21 23.65 -13.07 8.30
C GLY A 21 23.82 -11.58 7.94
N PRO A 22 24.67 -10.84 8.67
CA PRO A 22 24.85 -9.40 8.49
C PRO A 22 25.49 -8.99 7.16
N LYS A 23 26.19 -9.92 6.48
CA LYS A 23 26.76 -9.68 5.15
C LYS A 23 25.74 -9.84 4.02
N ARG A 24 24.76 -10.73 4.17
CA ARG A 24 23.80 -11.07 3.10
C ARG A 24 22.56 -10.18 3.10
N MET A 25 22.10 -9.73 4.27
CA MET A 25 20.98 -8.80 4.40
C MET A 25 21.14 -7.51 3.56
N PRO A 26 22.29 -6.80 3.57
CA PRO A 26 22.47 -5.61 2.74
C PRO A 26 22.53 -5.91 1.24
N GLU A 27 22.95 -7.10 0.82
CA GLU A 27 22.93 -7.49 -0.60
C GLU A 27 21.48 -7.66 -1.10
N ILE A 28 20.64 -8.34 -0.33
CA ILE A 28 19.20 -8.50 -0.64
C ILE A 28 18.49 -7.14 -0.66
N ALA A 29 18.78 -6.28 0.32
CA ALA A 29 18.22 -4.93 0.37
C ALA A 29 18.63 -4.08 -0.84
N LYS A 30 19.88 -4.21 -1.32
CA LYS A 30 20.34 -3.53 -2.54
C LYS A 30 19.61 -4.02 -3.78
N GLU A 31 19.39 -5.32 -3.89
CA GLU A 31 18.68 -5.89 -5.03
C GLU A 31 17.23 -5.41 -5.06
N ILE A 32 16.49 -5.61 -3.97
CA ILE A 32 15.10 -5.13 -3.82
C ILE A 32 15.02 -3.61 -4.00
N GLY A 33 15.94 -2.88 -3.40
CA GLY A 33 16.03 -1.42 -3.50
C GLY A 33 16.30 -0.94 -4.93
N ALA A 34 17.12 -1.66 -5.70
CA ALA A 34 17.36 -1.35 -7.10
C ALA A 34 16.10 -1.54 -7.96
N TYR A 35 15.31 -2.58 -7.70
CA TYR A 35 14.02 -2.79 -8.38
C TYR A 35 13.02 -1.69 -8.05
N ILE A 36 12.83 -1.38 -6.77
CA ILE A 36 11.96 -0.29 -6.31
C ILE A 36 12.43 1.06 -6.88
N GLY A 37 13.74 1.29 -6.91
CA GLY A 37 14.35 2.49 -7.47
C GLY A 37 14.11 2.65 -8.96
N LYS A 38 14.15 1.56 -9.74
CA LYS A 38 13.80 1.56 -11.16
C LYS A 38 12.34 1.94 -11.39
N VAL A 39 11.43 1.36 -10.61
CA VAL A 39 9.99 1.68 -10.68
C VAL A 39 9.73 3.13 -10.31
N LYS A 40 10.34 3.62 -9.22
CA LYS A 40 10.22 5.02 -8.82
C LYS A 40 10.72 5.97 -9.91
N ARG A 41 11.89 5.69 -10.52
CA ARG A 41 12.43 6.47 -11.63
C ARG A 41 11.51 6.45 -12.85
N PHE A 42 10.91 5.32 -13.16
CA PHE A 42 9.96 5.21 -14.26
C PHE A 42 8.72 6.09 -14.04
N ILE A 43 8.17 6.13 -12.83
CA ILE A 43 7.05 7.01 -12.47
C ILE A 43 7.45 8.49 -12.61
N ILE A 44 8.65 8.85 -12.17
CA ILE A 44 9.16 10.23 -12.27
C ILE A 44 9.37 10.63 -13.73
N ASN A 45 10.03 9.79 -14.53
CA ASN A 45 10.26 10.07 -15.95
C ASN A 45 8.95 10.23 -16.73
N ILE A 46 7.95 9.38 -16.44
CA ILE A 46 6.61 9.52 -17.02
C ILE A 46 5.97 10.85 -16.63
N GLN A 47 6.13 11.29 -15.38
CA GLN A 47 5.61 12.57 -14.93
C GLN A 47 6.32 13.75 -15.60
N ASP A 48 7.64 13.68 -15.78
CA ASP A 48 8.45 14.70 -16.43
C ASP A 48 8.11 14.80 -17.93
N ASP A 49 8.04 13.67 -18.64
CA ASP A 49 7.70 13.63 -20.08
C ASP A 49 6.24 14.08 -20.37
N ILE A 50 5.32 13.93 -19.40
CA ILE A 50 3.90 14.29 -19.52
C ILE A 50 3.62 15.74 -19.06
N SER A 51 4.57 16.38 -18.38
CA SER A 51 4.45 17.78 -17.94
C SER A 51 4.52 18.77 -19.10
N ASP A 52 5.12 18.36 -20.23
CA ASP A 52 5.23 19.19 -21.43
C ASP A 52 4.00 19.09 -22.36
N GLU A 53 3.10 18.10 -22.17
CA GLU A 53 1.90 17.90 -23.02
C GLU A 53 0.76 17.20 -22.24
N LEU A 54 0.00 17.96 -21.43
CA LEU A 54 -1.30 17.64 -20.78
C LEU A 54 -1.81 16.17 -20.81
N GLU A 55 -1.74 15.43 -19.68
CA GLU A 55 -2.83 14.55 -19.16
C GLU A 55 -2.54 13.82 -17.81
N ILE A 56 -2.00 14.52 -16.82
CA ILE A 56 -1.80 13.97 -15.45
C ILE A 56 -3.13 13.43 -14.86
N GLU A 57 -4.27 13.97 -15.29
CA GLU A 57 -5.58 13.55 -14.83
C GLU A 57 -6.01 12.17 -15.35
N LYS A 58 -5.62 11.74 -16.57
CA LYS A 58 -6.05 10.43 -17.10
C LYS A 58 -5.30 9.24 -16.49
N LEU A 59 -4.00 9.37 -16.27
CA LEU A 59 -3.19 8.37 -15.56
C LEU A 59 -3.61 8.25 -14.10
N LYS A 60 -3.78 9.40 -13.42
CA LYS A 60 -4.31 9.43 -12.05
C LYS A 60 -5.71 8.84 -11.96
N LYS A 61 -6.56 9.07 -12.97
CA LYS A 61 -7.91 8.48 -13.04
C LYS A 61 -7.87 6.98 -13.35
N HIS A 62 -6.91 6.47 -14.13
CA HIS A 62 -6.71 5.03 -14.36
C HIS A 62 -6.16 4.30 -13.12
N LEU A 63 -5.19 4.89 -12.42
CA LEU A 63 -4.66 4.35 -11.16
C LEU A 63 -5.72 4.41 -10.05
N ASN A 64 -6.42 5.55 -9.90
CA ASN A 64 -7.53 5.67 -8.96
C ASN A 64 -8.71 4.76 -9.34
N SER A 65 -8.96 4.48 -10.62
CA SER A 65 -10.01 3.51 -11.00
C SER A 65 -9.55 2.07 -10.86
N MET A 66 -8.24 1.78 -10.85
CA MET A 66 -7.71 0.47 -10.42
C MET A 66 -7.80 0.30 -8.89
N ASP A 67 -7.48 1.34 -8.11
CA ASP A 67 -7.67 1.32 -6.64
C ASP A 67 -9.16 1.27 -6.25
N LYS A 68 -10.02 2.01 -6.96
CA LYS A 68 -11.48 2.05 -6.75
C LYS A 68 -12.22 0.81 -7.29
N LYS A 69 -11.58 0.02 -8.15
CA LYS A 69 -12.08 -1.28 -8.64
C LYS A 69 -11.56 -2.46 -7.81
N SER A 70 -10.79 -2.20 -6.75
CA SER A 70 -10.81 -3.11 -5.60
C SER A 70 -12.02 -2.73 -4.75
N ASN A 71 -13.01 -3.61 -4.72
CA ASN A 71 -14.40 -3.41 -4.27
C ASN A 71 -14.57 -3.02 -2.77
N ILE A 72 -13.59 -2.41 -2.12
CA ILE A 72 -13.57 -2.18 -0.67
C ILE A 72 -14.55 -1.07 -0.28
N LEU A 73 -14.63 0.03 -1.03
CA LEU A 73 -15.56 1.12 -0.71
C LEU A 73 -17.04 0.71 -0.95
N GLU A 74 -17.30 -0.06 -2.00
CA GLU A 74 -18.64 -0.55 -2.34
C GLU A 74 -19.12 -1.63 -1.36
N VAL A 75 -18.23 -2.58 -1.01
CA VAL A 75 -18.54 -3.63 -0.02
C VAL A 75 -18.70 -3.05 1.40
N LEU A 76 -17.97 -1.99 1.77
CA LEU A 76 -18.14 -1.35 3.07
C LEU A 76 -19.48 -0.60 3.19
N ASP A 77 -19.94 0.06 2.12
CA ASP A 77 -21.23 0.77 2.12
C ASP A 77 -22.41 -0.22 2.18
N ASP A 78 -22.35 -1.33 1.44
CA ASP A 78 -23.37 -2.38 1.49
C ASP A 78 -23.41 -3.08 2.86
N THR A 79 -22.24 -3.31 3.45
CA THR A 79 -22.14 -3.89 4.80
C THR A 79 -22.71 -2.94 5.85
N LYS A 80 -22.45 -1.62 5.73
CA LYS A 80 -22.94 -0.62 6.68
C LYS A 80 -24.46 -0.48 6.67
N ASN A 81 -25.10 -0.60 5.50
CA ASN A 81 -26.56 -0.58 5.40
C ASN A 81 -27.18 -1.86 5.98
N THR A 82 -26.61 -3.02 5.67
CA THR A 82 -27.06 -4.31 6.23
C THR A 82 -26.95 -4.33 7.76
N LEU A 83 -25.87 -3.78 8.32
CA LEU A 83 -25.69 -3.68 9.77
C LEU A 83 -26.66 -2.70 10.44
N ASN A 84 -27.05 -1.61 9.77
CA ASN A 84 -28.07 -0.68 10.27
C ASN A 84 -29.46 -1.33 10.30
N ASP A 85 -29.80 -2.13 9.30
CA ASP A 85 -31.08 -2.86 9.27
C ASP A 85 -31.15 -3.94 10.35
N ILE A 86 -30.04 -4.64 10.58
CA ILE A 86 -29.90 -5.60 11.67
C ILE A 86 -29.98 -4.88 13.03
N LYS A 87 -29.31 -3.74 13.20
CA LYS A 87 -29.34 -2.98 14.45
C LYS A 87 -30.74 -2.43 14.76
N ASN A 88 -31.45 -1.92 13.76
CA ASN A 88 -32.81 -1.42 13.92
C ASN A 88 -33.82 -2.55 14.24
N ASN A 89 -33.59 -3.78 13.76
CA ASN A 89 -34.41 -4.94 14.12
C ASN A 89 -34.11 -5.49 15.52
N ILE A 90 -32.85 -5.40 15.97
CA ILE A 90 -32.44 -5.90 17.29
C ILE A 90 -32.85 -4.91 18.41
N ASP A 91 -32.86 -3.60 18.14
CA ASP A 91 -33.31 -2.57 19.09
C ASP A 91 -34.86 -2.49 19.25
N GLN A 92 -35.63 -3.24 18.45
CA GLN A 92 -37.12 -3.29 18.51
C GLN A 92 -37.70 -4.52 19.24
N LYS A 93 -36.90 -5.29 19.98
CA LYS A 93 -37.38 -6.39 20.85
C LYS A 93 -36.88 -6.22 22.27
#